data_AF-A0A2D5BQS8-F1
#
_entry.id   AF-A0A2D5BQS8-F1
#
_cell.length_a   1.000
_cell.length_b   1.000
_cell.length_c   1.000
_cell.angle_alpha   90.00
_cell.angle_beta   90.00
_cell.angle_gamma   90.00
#
_symmetry.space_group_name_H-M   'P 1'
#
loop_
_entity.id
_entity.type
_entity.pdbx_description
1 polymer ?
#
loop_
_entity_poly.entity_id
_entity_poly.type
_entity_poly.pdbx_seq_one_letter_code
_entity_poly.pdbx_strand_id
1 'polypeptide(L)'
;MSCHHGTHSPTTRRELLSRCALGFGSVALTSLLGERAFGNLVSDTSPLSPKPPHFAPKVKRVIYLYMDGAPSQVDTFDPKPRLDRE
;
A
#
# COMPACT_ATOMS: atom_id res chain seq x y z
N MET A 1 -7.74 59.53 43.89
CA MET A 1 -7.27 58.21 43.40
C MET A 1 -8.50 57.45 42.94
N SER A 2 -8.84 57.58 41.65
CA SER A 2 -10.03 56.92 41.09
C SER A 2 -9.69 55.49 40.72
N CYS A 3 -10.19 54.54 41.49
CA CYS A 3 -10.09 53.12 41.18
C CYS A 3 -11.08 52.80 40.05
N HIS A 4 -10.56 52.53 38.85
CA HIS A 4 -11.36 51.97 37.77
C HIS A 4 -11.80 50.56 38.17
N HIS A 5 -13.03 50.42 38.62
CA HIS A 5 -13.65 49.12 38.85
C HIS A 5 -14.01 48.52 37.49
N GLY A 6 -13.07 47.77 36.90
CA GLY A 6 -13.32 47.02 35.67
C GLY A 6 -14.41 45.99 35.93
N THR A 7 -15.62 46.25 35.46
CA THR A 7 -16.72 45.28 35.48
C THR A 7 -16.39 44.16 34.50
N HIS A 8 -15.75 43.10 34.98
CA HIS A 8 -15.56 41.89 34.19
C HIS A 8 -16.95 41.24 34.03
N SER A 9 -17.56 41.39 32.85
CA SER A 9 -18.78 40.66 32.54
C SER A 9 -18.49 39.16 32.64
N PRO A 10 -19.32 38.36 33.35
CA PRO A 10 -19.14 36.92 33.40
C PRO A 10 -19.19 36.38 31.97
N THR A 11 -18.19 35.59 31.59
CA THR A 11 -18.14 34.96 30.27
C THR A 11 -19.34 34.04 30.12
N THR A 12 -20.17 34.27 29.10
CA THR A 12 -21.28 33.37 28.81
C THR A 12 -20.74 32.02 28.35
N ARG A 13 -21.51 30.93 28.55
CA ARG A 13 -21.09 29.59 28.10
C ARG A 13 -20.74 29.57 26.60
N ARG A 14 -21.47 30.34 25.79
CA ARG A 14 -21.21 30.51 24.36
C ARG A 14 -19.86 31.14 24.10
N GLU A 15 -19.51 32.20 24.81
CA GLU A 15 -18.22 32.89 24.67
C GLU A 15 -17.05 31.99 25.06
N LEU A 16 -17.20 31.22 26.14
CA LEU A 16 -16.21 30.23 26.56
C LEU A 16 -15.99 29.16 25.47
N LEU A 17 -17.08 28.60 24.92
CA LEU A 17 -17.00 27.61 23.85
C LEU A 17 -16.38 28.19 22.58
N SER A 18 -16.73 29.43 22.20
CA SER A 18 -16.15 30.10 21.04
C SER A 18 -14.65 30.34 21.18
N ARG A 19 -14.17 30.69 22.38
CA ARG A 19 -12.73 30.88 22.65
C ARG A 19 -11.97 29.55 22.70
N CYS A 20 -12.53 28.53 23.33
CA CYS A 20 -11.89 27.22 23.46
C CYS A 20 -11.95 26.37 22.17
N ALA A 21 -12.91 26.64 21.27
CA ALA A 21 -13.07 25.90 20.01
C ALA A 21 -11.81 25.96 19.13
N LEU A 22 -11.11 27.11 19.09
CA LEU A 22 -9.87 27.28 18.34
C LEU A 22 -8.69 26.47 18.93
N GLY A 23 -8.69 26.25 20.25
CA GLY A 23 -7.64 25.48 20.93
C GLY A 23 -7.86 23.96 20.88
N PHE A 24 -9.10 23.49 21.04
CA PHE A 24 -9.39 22.05 20.92
C PHE A 24 -9.22 21.56 19.47
N GLY A 25 -9.61 22.37 18.49
CA GLY A 25 -9.41 22.05 17.09
C GLY A 25 -7.94 21.94 16.69
N SER A 26 -7.05 22.77 17.26
CA SER A 26 -5.61 22.71 16.96
C SER A 26 -4.93 21.45 17.51
N VAL A 27 -5.37 20.92 18.65
CA VAL A 27 -4.90 19.62 19.16
C VAL A 27 -5.26 18.49 18.21
N ALA A 28 -6.52 18.44 17.74
CA ALA A 28 -6.96 17.46 16.75
C ALA A 28 -6.21 17.61 15.41
N LEU A 29 -6.00 18.84 14.96
CA LEU A 29 -5.22 19.15 13.75
C LEU A 29 -3.75 18.73 13.90
N THR A 30 -3.15 18.92 15.09
CA THR A 30 -1.78 18.47 15.39
C THR A 30 -1.68 16.95 15.35
N SER A 31 -2.69 16.23 15.85
CA SER A 31 -2.76 14.77 15.71
C SER A 31 -2.84 14.34 14.24
N LEU A 32 -3.72 14.98 13.46
CA LEU A 32 -3.90 14.67 12.04
C LEU A 32 -2.66 15.01 11.18
N LEU A 33 -1.97 16.12 11.48
CA LEU A 33 -0.70 16.50 10.84
C LEU A 33 0.46 15.61 11.30
N GLY A 34 0.50 15.21 12.57
CA GLY A 34 1.47 14.26 13.10
C GLY A 34 1.33 12.87 12.49
N GLU A 35 0.08 12.43 12.22
CA GLU A 35 -0.21 11.15 11.56
C GLU A 35 -0.05 11.19 10.02
N ARG A 36 0.07 12.37 9.39
CA ARG A 36 0.17 12.52 7.92
C ARG A 36 1.37 13.31 7.38
N ALA A 37 2.49 13.31 8.10
CA ALA A 37 3.80 13.49 7.43
C ALA A 37 4.40 12.15 6.96
N PHE A 38 3.84 11.03 7.41
CA PHE A 38 4.32 9.69 7.09
C PHE A 38 3.19 8.84 6.55
N GLY A 39 2.91 8.98 5.25
CA GLY A 39 2.32 7.85 4.53
C GLY A 39 3.24 6.65 4.72
N ASN A 40 2.76 5.60 5.40
CA ASN A 40 3.46 4.33 5.59
C ASN A 40 4.91 4.41 6.12
N LEU A 41 5.11 4.77 7.40
CA LEU A 41 6.38 4.43 8.08
C LEU A 41 6.30 3.21 9.02
N VAL A 42 5.18 2.49 9.05
CA VAL A 42 5.07 1.21 9.77
C VAL A 42 4.86 0.06 8.79
N SER A 43 5.78 0.00 7.83
CA SER A 43 6.41 -1.18 7.25
C SER A 43 7.19 -0.64 6.05
N ASP A 44 8.51 -0.78 6.07
CA ASP A 44 9.40 -0.47 4.93
C ASP A 44 9.13 -1.36 3.69
N THR A 45 8.04 -2.12 3.74
CA THR A 45 7.53 -3.00 2.70
C THR A 45 6.14 -2.54 2.32
N SER A 46 6.02 -1.97 1.11
CA SER A 46 4.75 -1.85 0.41
C SER A 46 3.96 -3.17 0.57
N PRO A 47 2.63 -3.17 0.80
CA PRO A 47 1.86 -4.42 0.85
C PRO A 47 1.94 -5.24 -0.46
N LEU A 48 2.38 -4.59 -1.55
CA LEU A 48 2.67 -5.19 -2.84
C LEU A 48 4.18 -5.43 -3.08
N SER A 49 5.00 -5.33 -2.04
CA SER A 49 6.43 -5.58 -2.15
C SER A 49 6.67 -7.05 -2.51
N PRO A 50 7.55 -7.35 -3.48
CA PRO A 50 7.92 -8.71 -3.82
C PRO A 50 8.39 -9.49 -2.58
N LYS A 51 7.81 -10.67 -2.33
CA LYS A 51 8.23 -11.56 -1.24
C LYS A 51 9.41 -12.42 -1.68
N PRO A 52 10.37 -12.71 -0.78
CA PRO A 52 11.44 -13.66 -1.09
C PRO A 52 10.86 -15.06 -1.33
N PRO A 53 11.41 -15.83 -2.28
CA PRO A 53 10.99 -17.21 -2.53
C PRO A 53 11.39 -18.12 -1.36
N HIS A 54 10.64 -19.21 -1.16
CA HIS A 54 10.95 -20.22 -0.13
C HIS A 54 12.29 -20.95 -0.35
N PHE A 55 12.76 -21.00 -1.60
CA PHE A 55 14.01 -21.64 -1.97
C PHE A 55 14.90 -20.69 -2.75
N ALA A 56 16.22 -20.86 -2.62
CA ALA A 56 17.18 -20.11 -3.41
C ALA A 56 17.04 -20.45 -4.91
N PRO A 57 16.96 -19.44 -5.80
CA PRO A 57 16.87 -19.67 -7.24
C PRO A 57 18.15 -20.34 -7.75
N LYS A 58 18.02 -21.53 -8.32
CA LYS A 58 19.15 -22.29 -8.90
C LYS A 58 19.60 -21.75 -10.26
N VAL A 59 18.71 -21.05 -10.97
CA VAL A 59 18.94 -20.52 -12.33
C VAL A 59 18.43 -19.08 -12.43
N LYS A 60 19.11 -18.26 -13.24
CA LYS A 60 18.79 -16.83 -13.39
C LYS A 60 17.73 -16.55 -14.45
N ARG A 61 17.63 -17.39 -15.48
CA ARG A 61 16.73 -17.21 -16.64
C ARG A 61 16.24 -18.57 -17.12
N VAL A 62 14.97 -18.64 -17.50
CA VAL A 62 14.35 -19.81 -18.13
C VAL A 62 13.68 -19.33 -19.41
N ILE A 63 14.07 -19.91 -20.55
CA ILE A 63 13.42 -19.64 -21.83
C ILE A 63 12.55 -20.87 -22.12
N TYR A 64 11.23 -20.71 -22.02
CA TYR A 64 10.27 -21.75 -22.36
C TYR A 64 9.71 -21.48 -23.76
N LEU A 65 9.93 -22.41 -24.67
CA LEU A 65 9.42 -22.35 -26.03
C LEU A 65 8.33 -23.42 -26.18
N TYR A 66 7.09 -22.98 -26.36
CA TYR A 66 5.98 -23.86 -26.71
C TYR A 66 5.69 -23.72 -28.20
N MET A 67 5.91 -24.80 -28.96
CA MET A 67 5.64 -24.84 -30.39
C MET A 67 4.42 -25.72 -30.63
N ASP A 68 3.26 -25.09 -30.82
CA ASP A 68 2.04 -25.80 -31.20
C ASP A 68 2.18 -26.36 -32.63
N GLY A 69 1.77 -27.61 -32.82
CA GLY A 69 1.85 -28.30 -34.11
C GLY A 69 3.24 -28.82 -34.53
N ALA A 70 4.25 -28.78 -33.66
CA ALA A 70 5.51 -29.47 -33.94
C ALA A 70 5.31 -31.01 -33.89
N PRO A 71 5.90 -31.77 -34.83
CA PRO A 71 5.83 -33.23 -34.75
C PRO A 71 6.52 -33.69 -33.46
N SER A 72 5.90 -34.66 -32.79
CA SER A 72 6.49 -35.27 -31.59
C SER A 72 7.92 -35.73 -31.91
N GLN A 73 8.87 -35.45 -31.01
CA GLN A 73 10.23 -35.96 -31.13
C GLN A 73 10.25 -37.50 -31.27
N VAL A 74 9.26 -38.17 -30.68
CA VAL A 74 9.09 -39.62 -30.75
C VAL A 74 8.70 -40.10 -32.16
N ASP A 75 8.00 -39.27 -32.93
CA ASP A 75 7.37 -39.68 -34.19
C ASP A 75 8.09 -39.15 -35.45
N THR A 76 9.06 -38.24 -35.31
CA THR A 76 9.66 -37.53 -36.46
C THR A 76 10.60 -38.40 -37.31
N PHE A 77 11.08 -39.54 -36.78
CA PHE A 77 12.07 -40.40 -37.47
C PHE A 77 11.80 -41.90 -37.37
N ASP A 78 10.59 -42.31 -36.98
CA ASP A 78 10.20 -43.71 -36.94
C ASP A 78 9.13 -43.99 -38.01
N PRO A 79 9.50 -44.56 -39.16
CA PRO A 79 8.53 -44.88 -40.20
C PRO A 79 7.52 -45.90 -39.64
N LYS A 80 6.23 -45.60 -39.76
CA LYS A 80 5.14 -46.44 -39.29
C LYS A 80 4.54 -47.21 -40.48
N PRO A 81 5.09 -48.39 -40.85
CA PRO A 81 4.70 -49.13 -42.06
C PRO A 81 3.25 -49.63 -42.06
N ARG A 82 2.53 -49.49 -40.94
CA ARG A 82 1.09 -49.78 -40.86
C ARG A 82 0.23 -48.62 -41.37
N LEU A 83 0.71 -47.37 -41.33
CA LEU A 83 -0.02 -46.21 -41.85
C LEU A 83 -0.02 -46.13 -43.38
N ASP A 84 1.02 -46.67 -44.03
CA ASP A 84 1.12 -46.66 -45.51
C ASP A 84 0.23 -47.72 -46.18
N ARG A 85 -0.48 -48.56 -45.41
CA ARG A 85 -1.24 -49.73 -45.89
C ARG A 85 -2.76 -49.60 -45.74
N GLU A 86 -3.24 -48.46 -45.25
CA GLU A 86 -4.67 -48.10 -45.16
C GLU A 86 -5.06 -47.18 -46.32
#